data_AF-A0A178X2G4-F1
#
_entry.id   AF-A0A178X2G4-F1
#
_cell.length_a   1.000
_cell.length_b   1.000
_cell.length_c   1.000
_cell.angle_alpha   90.00
_cell.angle_beta   90.00
_cell.angle_gamma   90.00
#
_symmetry.space_group_name_H-M   'P 1'
#
loop_
_entity.id
_entity.type
_entity.pdbx_description
1 polymer ?
#
loop_
_entity_poly.entity_id
_entity_poly.type
_entity_poly.pdbx_seq_one_letter_code
_entity_poly.pdbx_strand_id
1 'polypeptide(L)' 'MLVVGVLCLVNGASGPGPLKLVGHSVAAVIALVLQRVADRRVGKAAVGAGVGVLVVAGVAFSLLWWF' A
#
# COMPACT_ATOMS: atom_id res chain seq x y z
N MET A 1 -1.19 2.68 11.46
CA MET A 1 -0.21 3.72 11.09
C MET A 1 -0.84 5.09 10.83
N LEU A 2 -1.98 5.19 10.14
CA LEU A 2 -2.59 6.48 9.78
C LEU A 2 -2.84 7.42 10.97
N VAL A 3 -3.55 6.96 12.01
CA VAL A 3 -3.89 7.80 13.17
C VAL A 3 -2.64 8.34 13.88
N VAL A 4 -1.69 7.46 14.19
CA VAL A 4 -0.42 7.84 14.85
C VAL A 4 0.42 8.76 13.96
N GLY A 5 0.51 8.48 12.66
CA GLY A 5 1.28 9.32 11.74
C GLY A 5 0.65 10.70 11.49
N VAL A 6 -0.68 10.80 11.45
CA VAL A 6 -1.39 12.10 11.42
C VAL A 6 -1.07 12.87 12.69
N LEU A 7 -1.15 12.23 13.87
CA LEU A 7 -0.82 12.85 15.14
C LEU A 7 0.63 13.33 15.19
N CYS A 8 1.60 12.55 14.70
CA CYS A 8 2.98 13.00 14.59
C CYS A 8 3.12 14.22 13.66
N LEU A 9 2.45 14.21 12.51
CA LEU A 9 2.50 15.28 11.52
C LEU A 9 1.95 16.61 12.07
N VAL A 10 0.80 16.58 12.74
CA VAL A 10 0.17 17.81 13.29
C VAL A 10 0.89 18.34 14.53
N ASN A 11 1.57 17.47 15.30
CA ASN A 11 2.33 17.86 16.48
C ASN A 11 3.81 18.16 16.19
N GLY A 12 4.24 18.10 14.91
CA GLY A 12 5.65 18.28 14.53
C GLY A 12 6.59 17.23 15.12
N ALA A 13 6.05 16.11 15.60
CA ALA A 13 6.81 15.03 16.19
C ALA A 13 7.39 14.13 15.10
N SER A 14 8.57 13.56 15.36
CA SER A 14 9.22 12.62 14.45
C SER A 14 8.30 11.43 14.17
N GLY A 15 7.88 11.26 12.92
CA GLY A 15 6.97 10.20 12.49
C GLY A 15 7.08 9.91 11.00
N PRO A 16 6.33 8.93 10.49
CA PRO A 16 6.29 8.63 9.06
C PRO A 16 5.79 9.88 8.33
N GLY A 17 6.70 10.53 7.59
CA GLY A 17 6.42 11.77 6.89
C GLY A 17 5.20 11.67 5.96
N PRO A 18 4.63 12.81 5.54
CA PRO A 18 3.35 12.84 4.83
C PRO A 18 3.35 11.98 3.55
N LEU A 19 4.51 11.87 2.89
CA LEU A 19 4.70 11.00 1.73
C LEU A 19 4.43 9.51 2.04
N LYS A 20 4.95 9.01 3.16
CA LYS A 20 4.73 7.62 3.60
C LYS A 20 3.26 7.41 3.97
N LEU A 21 2.60 8.41 4.53
CA LEU A 21 1.20 8.34 4.93
C LEU A 21 0.25 8.21 3.72
N VAL A 22 0.41 9.08 2.73
CA VAL A 22 -0.40 9.07 1.50
C VAL A 22 -0.03 7.86 0.64
N GLY A 23 1.27 7.58 0.49
CA GLY A 23 1.76 6.45 -0.31
C GLY A 23 1.21 5.10 0.16
N HIS A 24 1.18 4.85 1.48
CA HIS A 24 0.60 3.60 2.01
C HIS A 24 -0.89 3.48 1.73
N SER A 25 -1.62 4.59 1.83
CA SER A 25 -3.07 4.60 1.58
C SER A 25 -3.37 4.28 0.11
N VAL A 26 -2.62 4.90 -0.81
CA VAL A 26 -2.73 4.65 -2.25
C VAL A 26 -2.34 3.21 -2.59
N ALA A 27 -1.19 2.73 -2.08
CA ALA A 27 -0.74 1.36 -2.29
C ALA A 27 -1.76 0.33 -1.78
N ALA A 28 -2.36 0.58 -0.60
CA ALA A 28 -3.39 -0.28 -0.04
C ALA A 28 -4.64 -0.35 -0.92
N VAL A 29 -5.12 0.79 -1.44
CA VAL A 29 -6.29 0.81 -2.33
C VAL A 29 -6.01 0.05 -3.63
N ILE A 30 -4.84 0.25 -4.23
CA ILE A 30 -4.44 -0.46 -5.46
C ILE A 30 -4.35 -1.97 -5.19
N ALA A 31 -3.70 -2.37 -4.10
CA ALA A 31 -3.59 -3.77 -3.70
C ALA A 31 -4.98 -4.40 -3.46
N LEU A 32 -5.91 -3.67 -2.82
CA LEU A 32 -7.26 -4.14 -2.56
C LEU A 32 -8.05 -4.38 -3.85
N VAL A 33 -7.93 -3.48 -4.84
CA VAL A 33 -8.58 -3.63 -6.15
C VAL A 33 -8.01 -4.84 -6.89
N LEU A 34 -6.69 -5.01 -6.89
CA LEU A 34 -6.04 -6.15 -7.54
C LEU A 34 -6.39 -7.48 -6.85
N GLN A 35 -6.39 -7.52 -5.52
CA GLN A 35 -6.85 -8.70 -4.77
C GLN A 35 -8.31 -9.01 -5.08
N ARG A 36 -9.19 -8.00 -5.11
CA ARG A 36 -10.59 -8.19 -5.48
C ARG A 36 -10.75 -8.84 -6.85
N VAL A 37 -9.92 -8.48 -7.82
CA VAL A 37 -9.90 -9.11 -9.16
C VAL A 37 -9.35 -10.53 -9.08
N ALA A 38 -8.24 -10.75 -8.37
CA ALA A 38 -7.64 -12.05 -8.18
C ALA A 38 -8.61 -13.06 -7.54
N ASP A 39 -9.39 -12.61 -6.55
CA ASP A 39 -10.34 -13.44 -5.80
C ASP A 39 -11.63 -13.72 -6.56
N ARG A 40 -12.04 -12.82 -7.47
CA ARG A 40 -13.34 -12.88 -8.16
C ARG A 40 -13.27 -13.39 -9.60
N ARG A 41 -12.07 -13.50 -10.17
CA ARG A 41 -11.85 -13.98 -11.54
C ARG A 41 -11.13 -15.33 -11.52
N VAL A 42 -11.13 -16.02 -12.67
CA VAL A 42 -10.43 -17.30 -12.85
C VAL A 42 -9.52 -17.21 -14.08
N GLY A 43 -8.45 -17.99 -14.10
CA GLY A 43 -7.51 -18.06 -15.22
C GLY A 43 -6.50 -16.91 -15.24
N LYS A 44 -6.03 -16.56 -16.44
CA LYS A 44 -4.90 -15.62 -16.63
C LYS A 44 -5.10 -14.26 -15.97
N ALA A 45 -6.35 -13.75 -15.93
CA ALA A 45 -6.68 -12.49 -15.29
C ALA A 45 -6.44 -12.53 -13.76
N ALA A 46 -6.78 -13.64 -13.10
CA ALA A 46 -6.56 -13.81 -11.67
C ALA A 46 -5.06 -13.90 -11.34
N VAL A 47 -4.30 -14.64 -12.17
CA VAL A 47 -2.84 -14.75 -12.03
C VAL A 47 -2.18 -13.37 -12.20
N GLY A 48 -2.53 -12.62 -13.24
CA GLY A 48 -1.98 -11.29 -13.47
C GLY A 48 -2.29 -10.32 -12.32
N ALA A 49 -3.52 -10.35 -11.80
CA ALA A 49 -3.90 -9.55 -10.65
C ALA A 49 -3.12 -9.95 -9.39
N GLY A 50 -2.94 -11.24 -9.12
CA GLY A 50 -2.16 -11.75 -7.99
C GLY A 50 -0.68 -11.33 -8.07
N VAL A 51 -0.05 -11.42 -9.25
CA VAL A 51 1.31 -10.91 -9.46
C VAL A 51 1.36 -9.40 -9.20
N GLY A 52 0.36 -8.65 -9.67
CA GLY A 52 0.24 -7.22 -9.40
C GLY A 52 0.23 -6.90 -7.90
N VAL A 53 -0.49 -7.68 -7.08
CA VAL A 53 -0.50 -7.52 -5.62
C VAL A 53 0.90 -7.69 -5.03
N LEU A 54 1.65 -8.72 -5.47
CA LEU A 54 3.01 -8.97 -4.99
C LEU A 54 3.96 -7.81 -5.36
N VAL A 55 3.84 -7.27 -6.58
CA VAL A 55 4.63 -6.12 -7.01
C VAL A 55 4.31 -4.89 -6.15
N VAL A 56 3.03 -4.58 -5.93
CA VAL A 56 2.62 -3.43 -5.10
C VAL A 56 3.10 -3.60 -3.66
N ALA A 57 2.99 -4.80 -3.10
CA ALA A 57 3.47 -5.10 -1.75
C ALA A 57 5.00 -4.94 -1.65
N GLY A 58 5.75 -5.45 -2.61
CA GLY A 58 7.20 -5.30 -2.66
C GLY A 58 7.64 -3.83 -2.76
N VAL A 59 7.02 -3.06 -3.66
CA VAL A 59 7.31 -1.63 -3.82
C VAL A 59 6.97 -0.84 -2.55
N ALA A 60 5.81 -1.09 -1.95
CA ALA A 60 5.42 -0.44 -0.70
C ALA A 60 6.38 -0.77 0.45
N PHE A 61 6.78 -2.03 0.56
CA PHE A 61 7.74 -2.47 1.57
C PHE A 61 9.10 -1.80 1.37
N SER A 62 9.61 -1.72 0.14
CA SER A 62 10.88 -1.04 -0.12
C SER A 62 10.80 0.47 0.11
N LEU A 63 9.91 1.18 -0.59
CA LEU A 63 9.93 2.65 -0.67
C LEU A 63 9.25 3.37 0.50
N LEU A 64 8.33 2.70 1.18
CA LEU A 64 7.53 3.34 2.23
C LEU A 64 7.89 2.82 3.62
N TRP A 65 8.60 1.70 3.72
CA TRP A 65 9.00 1.12 4.99
C TRP A 65 10.52 1.07 5.18
N TRP A 66 11.23 0.40 4.28
CA TRP A 66 12.67 0.15 4.47
C TRP A 66 13.55 1.36 4.14
N PHE A 67 13.23 2.09 3.08
CA PHE A 67 13.86 3.36 2.70
C PHE A 67 13.00 4.54 3.18
#